data_AF-A0A737I2Y9-F1
#
_entry.id   AF-A0A737I2Y9-F1
#
_cell.length_a   1.000
_cell.length_b   1.000
_cell.length_c   1.000
_cell.angle_alpha   90.00
_cell.angle_beta   90.00
_cell.angle_gamma   90.00
#
_symmetry.space_group_name_H-M   'P 1'
#
loop_
_entity.id
_entity.type
_entity.pdbx_description
1 polymer ?
#
loop_
_entity_poly.entity_id
_entity_poly.type
_entity_poly.pdbx_seq_one_letter_code
_entity_poly.pdbx_strand_id
1 'polypeptide(L)'
;QEVMDSLSLVNQYLKSEVARIERLISSHIAQHPGLKRDLKLLMSVDGIGKQIGWNMLAVLRGNNFKSAEQLAAYLGVVPVERRSGTSVHGRARLSKIG
;
A
#
# COMPACT_ATOMS: atom_id res chain seq x y z
N GLN A 1 12.74 23.79 29.30
CA GLN A 1 13.34 22.44 29.38
C GLN A 1 12.25 21.37 29.42
N GLU A 2 11.32 21.43 30.38
CA GLU A 2 10.21 20.46 30.56
C GLU A 2 9.38 20.16 29.29
N VAL A 3 9.05 21.16 28.48
CA VAL A 3 8.32 20.97 27.21
C VAL A 3 9.12 20.11 26.22
N MET A 4 10.43 20.32 26.11
CA MET A 4 11.29 19.56 25.19
C MET A 4 11.44 18.11 25.65
N ASP A 5 11.52 17.91 26.97
CA ASP A 5 11.63 16.58 27.56
C ASP A 5 10.33 15.78 27.37
N SER A 6 9.17 16.44 27.55
CA SER A 6 7.84 15.85 27.27
C SER A 6 7.67 15.46 25.81
N LEU A 7 8.03 16.34 24.86
CA LEU A 7 7.98 16.02 23.42
C LEU A 7 8.90 14.85 23.06
N SER A 8 10.09 14.80 23.67
CA SER A 8 11.05 13.71 23.44
C SER A 8 10.52 12.37 23.95
N LEU A 9 9.90 12.36 25.13
CA LEU A 9 9.26 11.18 25.71
C LEU A 9 8.15 10.65 24.80
N VAL A 10 7.24 11.51 24.34
CA VAL A 10 6.14 11.12 23.44
C VAL A 10 6.68 10.59 22.11
N ASN A 11 7.72 11.22 21.55
CA ASN A 11 8.35 10.74 20.31
C ASN A 11 8.93 9.33 20.46
N GLN A 12 9.64 9.06 21.56
CA GLN A 12 10.19 7.74 21.85
C GLN A 12 9.09 6.69 22.03
N TYR A 13 8.02 7.04 22.73
CA TYR A 13 6.86 6.17 22.90
C TYR A 13 6.21 5.83 21.54
N LEU A 14 5.97 6.82 20.68
CA LEU A 14 5.38 6.57 19.37
C LEU A 14 6.28 5.70 18.49
N LYS A 15 7.60 5.88 18.54
CA LYS A 15 8.56 5.04 17.81
C LYS A 15 8.53 3.59 18.29
N SER A 16 8.50 3.37 19.61
CA SER A 16 8.45 2.01 20.16
C SER A 16 7.13 1.32 19.81
N GLU A 17 6.04 2.07 19.79
CA GLU A 17 4.72 1.59 19.44
C GLU A 17 4.59 1.23 17.95
N VAL A 18 5.15 2.04 17.05
CA VAL A 18 5.27 1.69 15.63
C VAL A 18 6.04 0.37 15.48
N ALA A 19 7.21 0.24 16.09
CA ALA A 19 8.01 -0.99 16.01
C ALA A 19 7.30 -2.20 16.63
N ARG A 20 6.43 -1.99 17.62
CA ARG A 20 5.58 -3.04 18.21
C ARG A 20 4.53 -3.51 17.20
N ILE A 21 3.83 -2.58 16.56
CA ILE A 21 2.79 -2.88 15.56
C ILE A 21 3.41 -3.59 14.34
N GLU A 22 4.56 -3.13 13.85
CA GLU A 22 5.26 -3.78 12.73
C GLU A 22 5.63 -5.25 13.02
N ARG A 23 6.02 -5.55 14.26
CA ARG A 23 6.27 -6.92 14.72
C ARG A 23 4.99 -7.74 14.78
N LEU A 24 3.88 -7.17 15.24
CA LEU A 24 2.58 -7.85 15.26
C LEU A 24 2.09 -8.18 13.85
N ILE A 25 2.19 -7.23 12.91
CA ILE A 25 1.83 -7.45 11.50
C ILE A 25 2.69 -8.58 10.92
N SER A 26 4.01 -8.51 11.12
CA SER A 26 4.94 -9.52 10.61
C SER A 26 4.65 -10.92 11.19
N SER A 27 4.37 -11.01 12.49
CA SER A 27 4.02 -12.26 13.17
C SER A 27 2.71 -12.82 12.63
N HIS A 28 1.68 -11.99 12.49
CA HIS A 28 0.40 -12.39 11.92
C HIS A 28 0.56 -12.95 10.51
N ILE A 29 1.28 -12.25 9.63
CA ILE A 29 1.54 -12.73 8.25
C ILE A 29 2.32 -14.04 8.26
N ALA A 30 3.31 -14.20 9.14
CA ALA A 30 4.10 -15.42 9.25
C ALA A 30 3.27 -16.65 9.64
N GLN A 31 2.24 -16.47 10.47
CA GLN A 31 1.33 -17.52 10.91
C GLN A 31 0.32 -17.95 9.82
N HIS A 32 0.16 -17.16 8.76
CA HIS A 32 -0.80 -17.42 7.68
C HIS A 32 -0.08 -17.69 6.35
N PRO A 33 0.07 -18.97 5.94
CA PRO A 33 0.85 -19.32 4.75
C PRO A 33 0.40 -18.64 3.46
N GLY A 34 -0.91 -18.40 3.30
CA GLY A 34 -1.45 -17.66 2.16
C GLY A 34 -0.94 -16.21 2.11
N LEU A 35 -1.07 -15.48 3.21
CA LEU A 35 -0.60 -14.09 3.34
C LEU A 35 0.91 -14.00 3.13
N LYS A 36 1.67 -14.96 3.67
CA LYS A 36 3.13 -15.03 3.50
C LYS A 36 3.53 -15.20 2.03
N ARG A 37 2.82 -16.05 1.28
CA ARG A 37 3.07 -16.25 -0.15
C ARG A 37 2.75 -14.99 -0.95
N ASP A 38 1.60 -14.38 -0.71
CA ASP A 38 1.21 -13.17 -1.44
C ASP A 38 2.14 -12.00 -1.16
N LEU A 39 2.53 -11.79 0.10
CA LEU A 39 3.49 -10.75 0.45
C LEU A 39 4.83 -10.97 -0.25
N LYS A 40 5.29 -12.22 -0.35
CA LYS A 40 6.52 -12.56 -1.09
C LYS A 40 6.41 -12.23 -2.58
N LEU A 41 5.25 -12.47 -3.19
CA LEU A 41 4.99 -12.13 -4.60
C LEU A 41 4.90 -10.62 -4.80
N LEU A 42 4.26 -9.88 -3.89
CA LEU A 42 4.22 -8.42 -3.96
C LEU A 42 5.63 -7.83 -3.87
N MET A 43 6.43 -8.31 -2.92
CA MET A 43 7.79 -7.83 -2.70
C MET A 43 8.81 -8.29 -3.76
N SER A 44 8.43 -9.14 -4.73
CA SER A 44 9.32 -9.46 -5.85
C SER A 44 9.30 -8.41 -6.96
N VAL A 45 8.40 -7.43 -6.89
CA VAL A 45 8.39 -6.27 -7.79
C VAL A 45 9.35 -5.22 -7.26
N ASP A 46 10.26 -4.75 -8.11
CA ASP A 46 11.21 -3.71 -7.75
C ASP A 46 10.49 -2.44 -7.25
N GLY A 47 10.95 -1.92 -6.11
CA GLY A 47 10.35 -0.77 -5.44
C GLY A 47 9.26 -1.12 -4.41
N ILE A 48 8.83 -2.38 -4.29
CA ILE A 48 7.86 -2.80 -3.27
C ILE A 48 8.57 -3.33 -2.02
N GLY A 49 8.72 -2.46 -1.02
CA GLY A 49 9.21 -2.82 0.32
C GLY A 49 8.11 -3.36 1.25
N LYS A 50 8.48 -3.74 2.48
CA LYS A 50 7.54 -4.33 3.47
C LYS A 50 6.31 -3.47 3.73
N GLN A 51 6.49 -2.17 3.95
CA GLN A 51 5.39 -1.25 4.29
C GLN A 51 4.37 -1.14 3.14
N ILE A 52 4.86 -1.00 1.90
CA ILE A 52 4.00 -0.98 0.71
C ILE A 52 3.35 -2.35 0.51
N GLY A 53 4.10 -3.42 0.67
CA GLY A 53 3.60 -4.79 0.57
C GLY A 53 2.50 -5.10 1.58
N TRP A 54 2.61 -4.64 2.83
CA TRP A 54 1.55 -4.79 3.83
C TRP A 54 0.28 -4.04 3.46
N ASN A 55 0.41 -2.79 3.01
CA ASN A 55 -0.74 -1.99 2.57
C ASN A 55 -1.42 -2.62 1.35
N MET A 56 -0.66 -3.05 0.35
CA MET A 56 -1.19 -3.75 -0.82
C MET A 56 -1.87 -5.06 -0.44
N LEU A 57 -1.27 -5.84 0.45
CA LEU A 57 -1.84 -7.08 0.95
C LEU A 57 -3.18 -6.83 1.66
N ALA A 58 -3.26 -5.78 2.48
CA ALA A 58 -4.49 -5.40 3.16
C ALA A 58 -5.59 -5.00 2.15
N VAL A 59 -5.25 -4.23 1.11
CA VAL A 59 -6.20 -3.86 0.04
C VAL A 59 -6.67 -5.11 -0.72
N LEU A 60 -5.74 -5.97 -1.13
CA LEU A 60 -6.02 -7.19 -1.88
C LEU A 60 -6.89 -8.19 -1.12
N ARG A 61 -6.63 -8.36 0.18
CA ARG A 61 -7.33 -9.36 1.02
C ARG A 61 -8.57 -8.79 1.70
N GLY A 62 -8.67 -7.48 1.83
CA GLY A 62 -9.83 -6.78 2.42
C GLY A 62 -10.95 -6.47 1.43
N ASN A 63 -10.71 -6.65 0.11
CA ASN A 63 -11.68 -6.37 -0.94
C ASN A 63 -11.83 -7.57 -1.88
N ASN A 64 -13.01 -7.70 -2.49
CA ASN A 64 -13.30 -8.74 -3.46
C ASN A 64 -13.11 -8.21 -4.89
N PHE A 65 -11.87 -8.19 -5.36
CA PHE A 65 -11.55 -7.88 -6.76
C PHE A 65 -11.77 -9.11 -7.65
N LYS A 66 -12.41 -8.92 -8.80
CA LYS A 66 -12.64 -9.98 -9.80
C LYS A 66 -11.49 -10.10 -10.81
N SER A 67 -10.69 -9.04 -10.97
CA SER A 67 -9.54 -9.03 -11.87
C SER A 67 -8.45 -8.06 -11.38
N ALA A 68 -7.25 -8.18 -11.97
CA ALA A 68 -6.13 -7.30 -11.67
C ALA A 68 -6.38 -5.85 -12.13
N GLU A 69 -7.09 -5.66 -13.23
CA GLU A 69 -7.48 -4.35 -13.76
C GLU A 69 -8.40 -3.61 -12.78
N GLN A 70 -9.31 -4.33 -12.11
CA GLN A 70 -10.19 -3.73 -11.11
C GLN A 70 -9.40 -3.21 -9.91
N LEU A 71 -8.41 -3.97 -9.44
CA LEU A 71 -7.49 -3.52 -8.39
C LEU A 71 -6.67 -2.31 -8.85
N ALA A 72 -6.11 -2.37 -10.05
CA ALA A 72 -5.30 -1.28 -10.59
C ALA A 72 -6.13 0.01 -10.77
N ALA A 73 -7.39 -0.11 -11.18
CA ALA A 73 -8.33 1.00 -11.26
C ALA A 73 -8.60 1.57 -9.86
N TYR A 74 -8.92 0.71 -8.88
CA TYR A 74 -9.14 1.11 -7.49
C TYR A 74 -7.95 1.86 -6.89
N LEU A 75 -6.71 1.44 -7.22
CA LEU A 75 -5.48 2.10 -6.79
C LEU A 75 -5.17 3.39 -7.58
N GLY A 76 -5.95 3.73 -8.62
CA GLY A 76 -5.75 4.91 -9.46
C GLY A 76 -4.54 4.83 -10.38
N VAL A 77 -4.00 3.63 -10.63
CA VAL A 77 -2.77 3.42 -11.43
C VAL A 77 -3.05 3.05 -12.88
N VAL A 78 -4.33 2.89 -13.25
CA VAL A 78 -4.73 2.67 -14.64
C VAL A 78 -4.72 4.01 -15.40
N PRO A 79 -4.03 4.11 -16.55
CA PRO A 79 -4.09 5.29 -17.40
C PRO A 79 -5.44 5.39 -18.11
N VAL A 80 -5.95 6.61 -18.21
CA VAL A 80 -7.14 6.98 -18.98
C VAL A 80 -6.70 7.60 -20.30
N GLU A 81 -7.09 6.95 -21.39
CA GLU A 81 -6.87 7.41 -22.76
C GLU A 81 -8.03 8.26 -23.25
N ARG A 82 -7.74 9.30 -24.05
CA ARG A 82 -8.80 10.05 -24.75
C ARG A 82 -9.19 9.32 -26.02
N ARG A 83 -10.39 8.76 -26.06
CA ARG A 83 -10.91 7.99 -27.21
C ARG A 83 -11.89 8.77 -28.10
N SER A 84 -12.11 10.06 -27.85
CA SER A 84 -13.06 10.87 -28.61
C SER A 84 -12.58 12.32 -28.80
N GLY A 85 -13.12 12.98 -29.84
CA GLY A 85 -12.82 14.37 -30.22
C GLY A 85 -11.59 14.52 -31.13
N THR A 86 -11.20 15.74 -31.47
CA THR A 86 -10.02 16.02 -32.33
C THR A 86 -8.67 15.78 -31.63
N SER A 87 -8.69 15.36 -30.35
CA SER A 87 -7.53 15.17 -29.47
C SER A 87 -7.29 13.68 -29.13
N VAL A 88 -7.72 12.74 -29.98
CA VAL A 88 -7.57 11.28 -29.75
C VAL A 88 -6.11 10.85 -29.52
N HIS A 89 -5.14 11.59 -30.05
CA HIS A 89 -3.70 11.35 -29.86
C HIS A 89 -3.11 12.10 -28.64
N GLY A 90 -3.95 12.62 -27.74
CA GLY A 90 -3.52 13.32 -26.55
C GLY A 90 -2.86 12.39 -25.52
N ARG A 91 -1.94 12.94 -24.72
CA ARG A 91 -1.22 12.20 -23.66
C ARG A 91 -2.20 11.59 -22.64
N ALA A 92 -2.09 10.27 -22.41
CA ALA A 92 -2.83 9.56 -21.38
C ALA A 92 -2.51 10.11 -19.97
N ARG A 93 -3.50 10.07 -19.06
CA ARG A 93 -3.37 10.57 -17.68
C ARG A 93 -3.83 9.50 -16.70
N LEU A 94 -3.26 9.44 -15.51
CA LEU A 94 -3.77 8.55 -14.46
C LEU A 94 -5.21 8.92 -14.10
N SER A 95 -6.05 7.90 -13.91
CA SER A 95 -7.41 8.10 -13.42
C SER A 95 -7.35 8.66 -11.99
N LYS A 96 -8.06 9.77 -11.74
CA LYS A 96 -8.34 10.23 -10.37
C LYS A 96 -9.63 9.63 -9.80
N ILE A 97 -10.34 8.86 -10.62
CA ILE A 97 -11.56 8.15 -10.27
C ILE A 97 -11.14 6.70 -10.18
N GLY A 98 -10.90 6.23 -8.96
CA GLY A 98 -10.66 4.82 -8.69
C GLY A 98 -11.90 3.97 -8.93
#